data_AF-A0A434TDL0-F1
#
_entry.id   AF-A0A434TDL0-F1
#
_cell.length_a   1.000
_cell.length_b   1.000
_cell.length_c   1.000
_cell.angle_alpha   90.00
_cell.angle_beta   90.00
_cell.angle_gamma   90.00
#
_symmetry.space_group_name_H-M   'P 1'
#
loop_
_entity.id
_entity.type
_entity.pdbx_description
1 polymer ?
#
loop_
_entity_poly.entity_id
_entity_poly.type
_entity_poly.pdbx_seq_one_letter_code
_entity_poly.pdbx_strand_id
1 'polypeptide(L)' 'MAGNHGDRISAAAPNRGSLTVWDYADPDEAAKAALDVYGSDAATAAAHCALTAHFDGRERDFRFWFAVFSQLKG' A
#
# COMPACT_ATOMS: atom_id res chain seq x y z
N MET A 1 26.21 -20.63 20.75
CA MET A 1 25.43 -19.56 21.40
C MET A 1 24.80 -18.73 20.29
N ALA A 2 23.51 -18.94 20.03
CA ALA A 2 22.72 -18.25 18.99
C ALA A 2 21.40 -17.79 19.63
N GLY A 3 20.88 -16.64 19.21
CA GLY A 3 19.72 -15.97 19.82
C GLY A 3 20.00 -14.48 20.02
N ASN A 4 20.00 -13.63 18.99
CA ASN A 4 18.86 -13.10 18.22
C ASN A 4 18.16 -11.92 18.90
N HIS A 5 17.95 -10.88 18.09
CA HIS A 5 16.79 -10.00 18.10
C HIS A 5 16.74 -8.91 19.18
N GLY A 6 17.21 -7.73 18.80
CA GLY A 6 16.98 -6.49 19.53
C GLY A 6 17.25 -5.27 18.68
N ASP A 7 16.99 -5.32 17.37
CA ASP A 7 17.05 -4.11 16.56
C ASP A 7 15.75 -3.34 16.80
N ARG A 8 15.89 -2.34 17.66
CA ARG A 8 14.87 -1.34 17.94
C ARG A 8 14.69 -0.54 16.67
N ILE A 9 13.73 -0.96 15.84
CA ILE A 9 13.25 -0.15 14.72
C ILE A 9 12.79 1.19 15.31
N SER A 10 13.68 2.15 15.15
CA SER A 10 13.53 3.51 15.64
C SER A 10 12.42 4.13 14.83
N ALA A 11 11.27 4.33 15.48
CA ALA A 11 10.22 5.22 15.02
C ALA A 11 10.78 6.66 14.99
N ALA A 12 11.50 6.98 13.92
CA ALA A 12 12.11 8.29 13.70
C ALA A 12 11.54 8.89 12.41
N ALA A 13 10.45 9.63 12.59
CA ALA A 13 9.93 10.75 11.80
C ALA A 13 9.71 10.57 10.26
N PRO A 14 8.54 11.00 9.73
CA PRO A 14 8.30 11.01 8.30
C PRO A 14 9.24 12.01 7.62
N ASN A 15 10.06 11.52 6.69
CA ASN A 15 10.90 12.35 5.84
C ASN A 15 10.00 13.32 5.05
N ARG A 16 10.04 14.62 5.38
CA ARG A 16 9.18 15.70 4.84
C ARG A 16 9.44 16.06 3.36
N GLY A 17 9.96 15.14 2.54
CA GLY A 17 10.24 15.37 1.13
C GLY A 17 9.81 14.28 0.16
N SER A 18 9.38 13.10 0.64
CA SER A 18 9.00 12.00 -0.25
C SER A 18 7.51 12.05 -0.54
N LEU A 19 7.09 12.96 -1.41
CA LEU A 19 5.80 12.85 -2.08
C LEU A 19 5.84 11.56 -2.91
N THR A 20 4.99 10.59 -2.59
CA THR A 20 4.90 9.35 -3.36
C THR A 20 3.93 9.57 -4.52
N VAL A 21 4.06 8.77 -5.58
CA VAL A 21 3.11 8.79 -6.71
C VAL A 21 1.66 8.63 -6.23
N TRP A 22 1.47 7.95 -5.09
CA TRP A 22 0.18 7.69 -4.45
C TRP A 22 -0.41 8.90 -3.71
N ASP A 23 0.39 9.93 -3.40
CA ASP A 23 -0.15 11.19 -2.85
C ASP A 23 -0.90 12.00 -3.93
N TYR A 24 -0.67 11.71 -5.22
CA TYR A 24 -1.32 12.36 -6.36
C TYR A 24 -2.25 11.45 -7.14
N ALA A 25 -2.20 10.14 -6.89
CA ALA A 25 -3.02 9.18 -7.60
C ALA A 25 -4.46 9.24 -7.06
N ASP A 26 -5.42 9.23 -7.98
CA ASP A 26 -6.83 9.11 -7.66
C ASP A 26 -7.16 7.61 -7.42
N PRO A 27 -7.67 7.24 -6.22
CA PRO A 27 -8.00 5.85 -5.92
C PRO A 27 -9.12 5.28 -6.81
N ASP A 28 -10.04 6.11 -7.32
CA ASP A 28 -11.13 5.69 -8.20
C ASP A 28 -10.57 5.32 -9.58
N GLU A 29 -9.67 6.16 -10.11
CA GLU A 29 -9.01 5.90 -11.40
C GLU A 29 -8.08 4.68 -11.31
N ALA A 30 -7.38 4.51 -10.19
CA ALA A 30 -6.58 3.32 -9.96
C ALA A 30 -7.42 2.05 -9.78
N ALA A 31 -8.61 2.15 -9.19
CA ALA A 31 -9.56 1.04 -9.13
C ALA A 31 -10.05 0.65 -10.55
N LYS A 32 -10.42 1.63 -11.38
CA LYS A 32 -10.81 1.37 -12.78
C LYS A 32 -9.66 0.76 -13.58
N ALA A 33 -8.45 1.29 -13.43
CA ALA A 33 -7.26 0.73 -14.09
C ALA A 33 -6.96 -0.70 -13.60
N ALA A 34 -7.11 -0.97 -12.30
CA ALA A 34 -6.95 -2.31 -11.75
C ALA A 34 -8.02 -3.27 -12.29
N LEU A 35 -9.27 -2.83 -12.46
CA LEU A 35 -10.32 -3.61 -13.12
C LEU A 35 -10.02 -3.88 -14.60
N ASP A 36 -9.48 -2.90 -15.31
CA ASP A 36 -9.12 -3.06 -16.73
C ASP A 36 -7.98 -4.06 -16.92
N VAL A 37 -6.98 -4.03 -16.03
CA VAL A 37 -5.80 -4.92 -16.10
C VAL A 37 -6.06 -6.31 -15.52
N TYR A 38 -6.73 -6.39 -14.37
CA TYR A 38 -6.88 -7.63 -13.58
C TYR A 38 -8.30 -8.21 -13.59
N GLY A 39 -9.29 -7.49 -14.13
CA GLY A 39 -10.68 -7.95 -14.19
C GLY A 39 -11.24 -8.32 -12.82
N SER A 40 -11.73 -9.55 -12.67
CA SER A 40 -12.29 -10.06 -11.41
C SER A 40 -11.28 -10.12 -10.26
N ASP A 41 -9.97 -10.16 -10.56
CA ASP A 41 -8.92 -10.27 -9.55
C ASP A 41 -8.40 -8.91 -9.08
N ALA A 42 -8.97 -7.80 -9.57
CA ALA A 42 -8.55 -6.45 -9.21
C ALA A 42 -8.57 -6.20 -7.70
N ALA A 43 -9.61 -6.67 -7.00
CA ALA A 43 -9.70 -6.56 -5.55
C ALA A 43 -8.58 -7.34 -4.84
N THR A 44 -8.26 -8.54 -5.31
CA THR A 44 -7.16 -9.35 -4.78
C THR A 44 -5.80 -8.69 -5.03
N ALA A 45 -5.59 -8.13 -6.22
CA ALA A 45 -4.37 -7.41 -6.56
C ALA A 45 -4.17 -6.16 -5.68
N ALA A 46 -5.23 -5.36 -5.47
CA ALA A 46 -5.19 -4.19 -4.60
C ALA A 46 -4.92 -4.58 -3.13
N ALA A 47 -5.57 -5.63 -2.62
CA ALA A 47 -5.33 -6.14 -1.27
C ALA A 47 -3.89 -6.66 -1.09
N HIS A 48 -3.34 -7.36 -2.09
CA HIS A 48 -1.96 -7.82 -2.08
C HIS A 48 -0.99 -6.63 -2.04
N CYS A 49 -1.19 -5.62 -2.90
CA CYS A 49 -0.37 -4.42 -2.92
C CYS A 49 -0.43 -3.64 -1.60
N ALA A 50 -1.62 -3.53 -0.99
CA ALA A 50 -1.77 -2.93 0.33
C ALA A 50 -0.96 -3.71 1.39
N LEU A 51 -1.09 -5.04 1.43
CA LEU A 51 -0.41 -5.87 2.43
C LEU A 51 1.13 -5.80 2.27
N THR A 52 1.64 -5.86 1.05
CA THR A 52 3.08 -5.69 0.78
C THR A 52 3.57 -4.32 1.22
N ALA A 53 2.82 -3.24 0.91
CA ALA A 53 3.16 -1.90 1.35
C ALA A 53 3.17 -1.76 2.88
N HIS A 54 2.25 -2.43 3.57
CA HIS A 54 2.20 -2.46 5.02
C HIS A 54 3.44 -3.14 5.62
N PHE A 55 3.84 -4.30 5.11
CA PHE A 55 5.05 -5.00 5.55
C PHE A 55 6.34 -4.22 5.27
N ASP A 56 6.38 -3.47 4.19
CA ASP A 56 7.52 -2.62 3.84
C ASP A 56 7.56 -1.28 4.62
N GLY A 57 6.60 -1.04 5.52
CA GLY A 57 6.50 0.21 6.28
C GLY A 57 6.09 1.43 5.44
N ARG A 58 5.59 1.23 4.21
CA ARG A 58 5.08 2.28 3.33
C ARG A 58 3.60 2.53 3.63
N GLU A 59 3.35 3.23 4.73
CA GLU A 59 1.99 3.45 5.23
C GLU A 59 1.12 4.28 4.27
N ARG A 60 1.71 5.17 3.46
CA ARG A 60 1.01 5.96 2.43
C ARG A 60 0.49 5.07 1.29
N ASP A 61 1.37 4.25 0.74
CA ASP A 61 1.04 3.26 -0.29
C ASP A 61 -0.05 2.31 0.23
N PHE A 62 0.07 1.83 1.48
CA PHE A 62 -0.94 0.98 2.10
C PHE A 62 -2.32 1.66 2.12
N ARG A 63 -2.40 2.92 2.58
CA ARG A 63 -3.68 3.66 2.64
C ARG A 63 -4.29 3.87 1.26
N PHE A 64 -3.47 4.15 0.25
CA PHE A 64 -3.93 4.29 -1.12
C PHE A 64 -4.52 2.98 -1.65
N TRP A 65 -3.75 1.89 -1.60
CA TRP A 65 -4.22 0.59 -2.09
C TRP A 65 -5.41 0.04 -1.29
N PHE A 66 -5.51 0.37 -0.01
CA PHE A 66 -6.68 0.06 0.81
C PHE A 66 -7.92 0.85 0.38
N ALA A 67 -7.76 2.11 -0.02
CA ALA A 67 -8.86 2.91 -0.59
C ALA A 67 -9.30 2.34 -1.95
N VAL A 68 -8.36 1.99 -2.83
CA VAL A 68 -8.62 1.29 -4.10
C VAL A 68 -9.39 -0.01 -3.85
N PHE A 69 -8.93 -0.84 -2.92
CA PHE A 69 -9.61 -2.09 -2.57
C PHE A 69 -11.04 -1.86 -2.07
N SER A 70 -11.24 -0.84 -1.24
CA SER A 70 -12.55 -0.50 -0.69
C SER A 70 -13.53 -0.09 -1.79
N GLN A 71 -13.06 0.56 -2.85
CA GLN A 71 -13.89 0.90 -4.01
C GLN A 71 -14.21 -0.29 -4.90
N LEU A 72 -13.27 -1.22 -5.06
CA LEU A 72 -13.46 -2.45 -5.84
C LEU A 72 -14.41 -3.45 -5.16
N LYS A 73 -14.59 -3.34 -3.84
CA LYS A 73 -15.45 -4.20 -3.03
C LYS A 73 -16.85 -3.60 -2.79
N GLY A 74 -17.05 -2.33 -3.12
CA GLY A 74 -18.36 -1.64 -3.09
C GLY A 74 -19.15 -1.87 -4.36
#